data_AF-L2GUN9-F1
#
_entry.id   AF-L2GUN9-F1
#
_cell.length_a   1.000
_cell.length_b   1.000
_cell.length_c   1.000
_cell.angle_alpha   90.00
_cell.angle_beta   90.00
_cell.angle_gamma   90.00
#
_symmetry.space_group_name_H-M   'P 1'
#
loop_
_entity.id
_entity.type
_entity.pdbx_description
1 polymer ?
#
loop_
_entity_poly.entity_id
_entity_poly.type
_entity_poly.pdbx_seq_one_letter_code
_entity_poly.pdbx_strand_id
1 'polypeptide(L)'
;MTEESINEAELLIFTRNTARLIKKLMDMHFKGKINKEQLRDKLKLLKESLKKKFAILERDDGLKPLDNLDYAIQEYLEQNNIHIYEQKIPYFEKLRQKEEDIRKNNLEELRTFCEANKILLKELKSDLMENLNIRTFIMHCCNKEYNEAIQFIRTKQIPVGSIREWLFLLVRDANSHMEKINVHLNDLINEYKRILCHIKGLPPQTRLTNRIVAGIITLNGIDCLNKKRADECPTCLPWIQSLAAKLPYSRRTNTFLRCKGCGDEINESNRPLVYETRHIYSEKYLKTCGYVVYCAATKKYCDKKPEICFFL
;
A
#
# COMPACT_ATOMS: atom_id res chain seq x y z
N MET A 1 -17.37 -33.31 12.75
CA MET A 1 -16.68 -32.97 11.50
C MET A 1 -16.03 -31.63 11.70
N THR A 2 -14.73 -31.65 11.96
CA THR A 2 -13.91 -30.48 12.30
C THR A 2 -13.86 -29.53 11.11
N GLU A 3 -14.32 -28.30 11.34
CA GLU A 3 -14.12 -27.17 10.43
C GLU A 3 -12.62 -26.92 10.30
N GLU A 4 -12.01 -27.35 9.20
CA GLU A 4 -10.66 -26.92 8.82
C GLU A 4 -10.75 -25.43 8.46
N SER A 5 -10.63 -24.55 9.46
CA SER A 5 -10.42 -23.13 9.23
C SER A 5 -9.09 -22.99 8.46
N ILE A 6 -9.17 -22.75 7.15
CA ILE A 6 -7.97 -22.52 6.34
C ILE A 6 -7.25 -21.29 6.89
N ASN A 7 -6.03 -21.50 7.36
CA ASN A 7 -5.18 -20.40 7.79
C ASN A 7 -4.76 -19.60 6.54
N GLU A 8 -5.06 -18.30 6.52
CA GLU A 8 -4.67 -17.38 5.44
C GLU A 8 -3.15 -17.36 5.19
N ALA A 9 -2.33 -17.67 6.19
CA ALA A 9 -0.90 -17.87 6.00
C ALA A 9 -0.55 -19.11 5.18
N GLU A 10 -1.28 -20.21 5.37
CA GLU A 10 -1.12 -21.40 4.53
C GLU A 10 -1.52 -21.11 3.08
N LEU A 11 -2.48 -20.22 2.88
CA LEU A 11 -2.89 -19.76 1.56
C LEU A 11 -1.78 -18.94 0.87
N LEU A 12 -1.13 -18.05 1.60
CA LEU A 12 0.02 -17.25 1.13
C LEU A 12 1.22 -18.14 0.76
N ILE A 13 1.54 -19.09 1.63
CA ILE A 13 2.60 -20.08 1.38
C ILE A 13 2.22 -20.92 0.14
N PHE A 14 0.97 -21.36 0.04
CA PHE A 14 0.47 -22.14 -1.08
C PHE A 14 0.52 -21.35 -2.40
N THR A 15 0.07 -20.11 -2.45
CA THR A 15 0.13 -19.26 -3.66
C THR A 15 1.58 -18.99 -4.08
N ARG A 16 2.47 -18.70 -3.13
CA ARG A 16 3.90 -18.51 -3.41
C ARG A 16 4.57 -19.78 -3.94
N ASN A 17 4.27 -20.93 -3.34
CA ASN A 17 4.77 -22.22 -3.80
C ASN A 17 4.22 -22.59 -5.17
N THR A 18 2.95 -22.28 -5.44
CA THR A 18 2.33 -22.46 -6.76
C THR A 18 3.03 -21.60 -7.81
N ALA A 19 3.31 -20.32 -7.52
CA ALA A 19 4.04 -19.44 -8.42
C ALA A 19 5.48 -19.94 -8.70
N ARG A 20 6.19 -20.43 -7.67
CA ARG A 20 7.50 -21.08 -7.82
C ARG A 20 7.42 -22.33 -8.68
N LEU A 21 6.40 -23.16 -8.49
CA LEU A 21 6.18 -24.37 -9.27
C LEU A 21 5.91 -24.04 -10.74
N ILE A 22 5.07 -23.05 -11.02
CA ILE A 22 4.80 -22.56 -12.38
C ILE A 22 6.10 -22.08 -13.02
N LYS A 23 6.88 -21.25 -12.32
CA LYS A 23 8.18 -20.77 -12.80
C LYS A 23 9.12 -21.94 -13.13
N LYS A 24 9.22 -22.93 -12.23
CA LYS A 24 10.04 -24.14 -12.44
C LYS A 24 9.57 -24.98 -13.63
N LEU A 25 8.26 -25.14 -13.82
CA LEU A 25 7.68 -25.83 -14.98
C LEU A 25 8.02 -25.11 -16.28
N MET A 26 7.88 -23.78 -16.30
CA MET A 26 8.28 -22.96 -17.45
C MET A 26 9.78 -23.09 -17.74
N ASP A 27 10.63 -23.01 -16.72
CA ASP A 27 12.09 -23.17 -16.87
C ASP A 27 12.47 -24.56 -17.41
N MET A 28 11.79 -25.63 -16.99
CA MET A 28 12.03 -26.97 -17.51
C MET A 28 11.61 -27.10 -18.97
N HIS A 29 10.54 -26.43 -19.39
CA HIS A 29 10.11 -26.40 -20.78
C HIS A 29 11.09 -25.63 -21.65
N PHE A 30 11.52 -24.44 -21.22
CA PHE A 30 12.51 -23.65 -21.95
C PHE A 30 13.87 -24.34 -22.05
N LYS A 31 14.23 -25.20 -21.08
CA LYS A 31 15.44 -26.03 -21.11
C LYS A 31 15.28 -27.35 -21.88
N GLY A 32 14.15 -27.58 -22.55
CA GLY A 32 13.87 -28.79 -23.33
C GLY A 32 13.69 -30.07 -22.51
N LYS A 33 13.60 -29.98 -21.18
CA LYS A 33 13.43 -31.15 -20.29
C LYS A 33 12.01 -31.71 -20.28
N ILE A 34 11.03 -30.90 -20.70
CA ILE A 34 9.64 -31.32 -20.88
C ILE A 34 9.11 -30.76 -22.20
N ASN A 35 8.37 -31.59 -22.91
CA ASN A 35 7.67 -31.24 -24.14
C ASN A 35 6.32 -30.56 -23.85
N LYS A 36 5.75 -29.92 -24.88
CA LYS A 36 4.59 -29.02 -24.76
C LYS A 36 3.34 -29.71 -24.20
N GLU A 37 3.15 -30.99 -24.51
CA GLU A 37 2.03 -31.80 -23.99
C GLU A 37 2.18 -32.09 -22.50
N GLN A 38 3.36 -32.52 -22.06
CA GLN A 38 3.66 -32.74 -20.64
C GLN A 38 3.52 -31.45 -19.81
N LEU A 39 3.89 -30.29 -20.36
CA LEU A 39 3.66 -29.01 -19.70
C LEU A 39 2.17 -28.72 -19.54
N ARG A 40 1.38 -28.94 -20.60
CA ARG A 40 -0.07 -28.69 -20.60
C ARG A 40 -0.79 -29.55 -19.58
N ASP A 41 -0.43 -30.83 -19.46
CA ASP A 41 -1.06 -31.75 -18.49
C ASP A 41 -0.69 -31.40 -17.05
N LYS A 42 0.57 -31.04 -16.79
CA LYS A 42 0.99 -30.58 -15.45
C LYS A 42 0.30 -29.28 -15.04
N LEU A 43 0.07 -28.36 -15.97
CA LEU A 43 -0.69 -27.13 -15.70
C LEU A 43 -2.18 -27.40 -15.46
N LYS A 44 -2.78 -28.40 -16.13
CA LYS A 44 -4.17 -28.82 -15.86
C LYS A 44 -4.33 -29.40 -14.46
N LEU A 45 -3.44 -30.30 -14.04
CA LEU A 45 -3.43 -30.86 -12.68
C LEU A 45 -3.29 -29.76 -11.61
N LEU A 46 -2.41 -28.78 -11.87
CA LEU A 46 -2.25 -27.63 -10.99
C LEU A 46 -3.54 -26.79 -10.91
N LYS A 47 -4.20 -26.55 -12.05
CA LYS A 47 -5.47 -25.82 -12.12
C LYS A 47 -6.57 -26.52 -11.32
N GLU A 48 -6.67 -27.85 -11.38
CA GLU A 48 -7.65 -28.62 -10.62
C GLU A 48 -7.38 -28.61 -9.11
N SER A 49 -6.11 -28.74 -8.72
CA SER A 49 -5.69 -28.60 -7.31
C SER A 49 -6.01 -27.21 -6.76
N LEU A 50 -5.77 -26.17 -7.56
CA LEU A 50 -6.11 -24.78 -7.23
C LEU A 50 -7.62 -24.60 -7.07
N LYS A 51 -8.43 -25.08 -8.01
CA LYS A 51 -9.90 -25.00 -7.94
C LYS A 51 -10.46 -25.62 -6.67
N LYS A 52 -9.95 -26.81 -6.27
CA LYS A 52 -10.38 -27.47 -5.03
C LYS A 52 -10.09 -26.62 -3.80
N LYS A 53 -8.92 -25.96 -3.73
CA LYS A 53 -8.60 -25.05 -2.61
C LYS A 53 -9.37 -23.73 -2.67
N PHE A 54 -9.58 -23.16 -3.86
CA PHE A 54 -10.37 -21.93 -4.03
C PHE A 54 -11.86 -22.13 -3.71
N ALA A 55 -12.44 -23.30 -4.02
CA ALA A 55 -13.84 -23.60 -3.70
C ALA A 55 -14.11 -23.66 -2.17
N ILE A 56 -13.09 -23.96 -1.37
CA ILE A 56 -13.20 -23.89 0.10
C ILE A 56 -13.18 -22.43 0.59
N LEU A 57 -12.59 -21.51 -0.18
CA LEU A 57 -12.47 -20.08 0.13
C LEU A 57 -13.68 -19.24 -0.28
N GLU A 58 -14.59 -19.77 -1.08
CA GLU A 58 -15.84 -19.08 -1.45
C GLU A 58 -16.93 -19.21 -0.39
N ARG A 59 -16.63 -19.86 0.76
CA ARG A 59 -17.44 -19.71 1.97
C ARG A 59 -17.08 -18.39 2.63
N ASP A 60 -18.06 -17.51 2.58
CA ASP A 60 -17.96 -16.07 2.69
C ASP A 60 -17.84 -15.61 4.16
N ASP A 61 -16.68 -15.08 4.55
CA ASP A 61 -16.47 -14.39 5.83
C ASP A 61 -16.40 -12.85 5.66
N GLY A 62 -16.87 -12.29 4.54
CA GLY A 62 -17.12 -10.85 4.38
C GLY A 62 -15.90 -9.91 4.52
N LEU A 63 -14.67 -10.44 4.44
CA LEU A 63 -13.43 -9.73 4.78
C LEU A 63 -12.45 -9.57 3.61
N LYS A 64 -12.94 -9.50 2.36
CA LYS A 64 -12.07 -9.10 1.24
C LYS A 64 -11.89 -7.57 1.25
N PRO A 65 -10.65 -7.05 1.23
CA PRO A 65 -10.42 -5.63 1.06
C PRO A 65 -10.97 -5.18 -0.29
N LEU A 66 -12.13 -4.51 -0.29
CA LEU A 66 -12.71 -3.91 -1.49
C LEU A 66 -11.76 -2.84 -2.02
N ASP A 67 -11.50 -2.85 -3.33
CA ASP A 67 -10.60 -1.89 -3.97
C ASP A 67 -11.34 -0.59 -4.33
N ASN A 68 -11.91 0.08 -3.33
CA ASN A 68 -12.56 1.38 -3.50
C ASN A 68 -11.74 2.51 -2.85
N LEU A 69 -12.06 3.77 -3.18
CA LEU A 69 -11.32 4.93 -2.69
C LEU A 69 -11.42 5.05 -1.15
N ASP A 70 -12.60 4.83 -0.59
CA ASP A 70 -12.85 4.93 0.86
C ASP A 70 -12.00 3.92 1.65
N TYR A 71 -11.90 2.68 1.16
CA TYR A 71 -11.04 1.66 1.77
C TYR A 71 -9.56 2.04 1.65
N ALA A 72 -9.12 2.58 0.52
CA ALA A 72 -7.75 3.03 0.35
C ALA A 72 -7.40 4.22 1.26
N ILE A 73 -8.35 5.13 1.49
CA ILE A 73 -8.23 6.23 2.45
C ILE A 73 -8.13 5.67 3.88
N GLN A 74 -9.07 4.81 4.29
CA GLN A 74 -9.04 4.23 5.63
C GLN A 74 -7.78 3.41 5.87
N GLU A 75 -7.34 2.61 4.90
CA GLU A 75 -6.07 1.88 4.95
C GLU A 75 -4.88 2.81 5.21
N TYR A 76 -4.84 3.97 4.54
CA TYR A 76 -3.81 4.96 4.78
C TYR A 76 -3.87 5.55 6.18
N LEU A 77 -5.06 5.90 6.65
CA LEU A 77 -5.23 6.46 7.98
C LEU A 77 -4.80 5.47 9.07
N GLU A 78 -5.17 4.19 8.95
CA GLU A 78 -4.84 3.15 9.93
C GLU A 78 -3.35 2.83 9.96
N GLN A 79 -2.70 2.71 8.79
CA GLN A 79 -1.26 2.46 8.74
C GLN A 79 -0.43 3.63 9.29
N ASN A 80 -0.98 4.86 9.29
CA ASN A 80 -0.33 6.06 9.82
C ASN A 80 -0.85 6.47 11.21
N ASN A 81 -1.69 5.66 11.87
CA ASN A 81 -2.31 5.95 13.17
C ASN A 81 -3.04 7.31 13.22
N ILE A 82 -3.78 7.66 12.16
CA ILE A 82 -4.55 8.90 12.05
C ILE A 82 -6.03 8.59 12.31
N HIS A 83 -6.60 9.18 13.38
CA HIS A 83 -7.96 8.86 13.85
C HIS A 83 -8.96 10.01 13.59
N ILE A 84 -9.09 10.44 12.34
CA ILE A 84 -9.90 11.62 11.97
C ILE A 84 -11.26 11.25 11.34
N TYR A 85 -11.50 9.98 11.00
CA TYR A 85 -12.67 9.57 10.19
C TYR A 85 -13.70 8.73 10.95
N GLU A 86 -14.98 9.07 10.77
CA GLU A 86 -16.15 8.39 11.38
C GLU A 86 -16.55 7.08 10.65
N GLN A 87 -16.05 6.82 9.44
CA GLN A 87 -16.40 5.61 8.70
C GLN A 87 -15.76 4.37 9.34
N LYS A 88 -16.63 3.53 9.90
CA LYS A 88 -16.26 2.24 10.48
C LYS A 88 -16.22 1.17 9.40
N ILE A 89 -15.04 0.93 8.84
CA ILE A 89 -14.82 -0.26 8.03
C ILE A 89 -14.66 -1.46 8.98
N PRO A 90 -15.51 -2.50 8.88
CA PRO A 90 -15.53 -3.61 9.86
C PRO A 90 -14.18 -4.30 10.07
N TYR A 91 -13.38 -4.42 9.01
CA TYR A 91 -12.03 -4.98 9.08
C TYR A 91 -11.12 -4.19 10.03
N PHE A 92 -11.06 -2.86 9.87
CA PHE A 92 -10.19 -2.01 10.67
C PHE A 92 -10.73 -1.83 12.10
N GLU A 93 -12.05 -1.95 12.30
CA GLU A 93 -12.63 -1.98 13.65
C GLU A 93 -12.22 -3.25 14.42
N LYS A 94 -12.27 -4.43 13.77
CA LYS A 94 -11.75 -5.67 14.35
C LYS A 94 -10.24 -5.59 14.63
N LEU A 95 -9.47 -4.95 13.74
CA LEU A 95 -8.04 -4.73 13.97
C LEU A 95 -7.80 -3.87 15.21
N ARG A 96 -8.50 -2.75 15.35
CA ARG A 96 -8.40 -1.87 16.53
C ARG A 96 -8.81 -2.58 17.82
N GLN A 97 -9.85 -3.42 17.78
CA GLN A 97 -10.24 -4.23 18.94
C GLN A 97 -9.09 -5.14 19.39
N LYS A 98 -8.45 -5.85 18.46
CA LYS A 98 -7.30 -6.71 18.76
C LYS A 98 -6.09 -5.94 19.28
N GLU A 99 -5.83 -4.74 18.75
CA GLU A 99 -4.79 -3.87 19.28
C GLU A 99 -5.06 -3.46 20.72
N GLU A 100 -6.31 -3.13 21.02
CA GLU A 100 -6.74 -2.74 22.36
C GLU A 100 -6.67 -3.92 23.33
N ASP A 101 -6.99 -5.13 22.88
CA ASP A 101 -6.82 -6.35 23.65
C ASP A 101 -5.34 -6.59 23.99
N ILE A 102 -4.43 -6.39 23.03
CA ILE A 102 -2.99 -6.46 23.28
C ILE A 102 -2.54 -5.38 24.27
N ARG A 103 -3.06 -4.14 24.16
CA ARG A 103 -2.75 -3.07 25.12
C ARG A 103 -3.22 -3.37 26.52
N LYS A 104 -4.37 -4.04 26.66
CA LYS A 104 -4.90 -4.56 27.92
C LYS A 104 -4.20 -5.83 28.41
N ASN A 105 -3.17 -6.30 27.69
CA ASN A 105 -2.44 -7.53 27.96
C ASN A 105 -3.27 -8.82 27.87
N ASN A 106 -4.36 -8.80 27.10
CA ASN A 106 -5.06 -10.02 26.71
C ASN A 106 -4.29 -10.69 25.55
N LEU A 107 -3.36 -11.60 25.88
CA LEU A 107 -2.39 -12.16 24.94
C LEU A 107 -2.80 -13.52 24.36
N GLU A 108 -3.92 -14.10 24.77
CA GLU A 108 -4.33 -15.46 24.36
C GLU A 108 -4.66 -15.56 22.88
N GLU A 109 -5.39 -14.58 22.33
CA GLU A 109 -5.67 -14.53 20.89
C GLU A 109 -4.39 -14.35 20.07
N LEU A 110 -3.48 -13.48 20.53
CA LEU A 110 -2.20 -13.25 19.87
C LEU A 110 -1.32 -14.50 19.90
N ARG A 111 -1.32 -15.25 21.00
CA ARG A 111 -0.63 -16.54 21.13
C ARG A 111 -1.20 -17.56 20.15
N THR A 112 -2.52 -17.71 20.13
CA THR A 112 -3.23 -18.62 19.20
C THR A 112 -2.90 -18.27 17.75
N PHE A 113 -2.89 -16.97 17.43
CA PHE A 113 -2.48 -16.47 16.12
C PHE A 113 -1.02 -16.81 15.79
N CYS A 114 -0.08 -16.59 16.70
CA CYS A 114 1.33 -16.93 16.48
C CYS A 114 1.50 -18.44 16.28
N GLU A 115 0.75 -19.26 17.01
CA GLU A 115 0.83 -20.70 16.91
C GLU A 115 0.29 -21.25 15.60
N ALA A 116 -0.85 -20.72 15.13
CA ALA A 116 -1.39 -21.03 13.82
C ALA A 116 -0.41 -20.63 12.69
N ASN A 117 0.33 -19.53 12.87
CA ASN A 117 1.17 -18.93 11.83
C ASN A 117 2.68 -19.22 11.94
N LYS A 118 3.10 -20.21 12.74
CA LYS A 118 4.52 -20.51 13.03
C LYS A 118 5.41 -20.59 11.79
N ILE A 119 4.95 -21.24 10.72
CA ILE A 119 5.73 -21.42 9.49
C ILE A 119 5.96 -20.08 8.80
N LEU A 120 4.92 -19.26 8.70
CA LEU A 120 4.99 -17.93 8.08
C LEU A 120 5.88 -16.97 8.90
N LEU A 121 5.80 -17.02 10.23
CA LEU A 121 6.68 -16.23 11.10
C LEU A 121 8.16 -16.56 10.86
N LYS A 122 8.49 -17.85 10.73
CA LYS A 122 9.86 -18.29 10.40
C LYS A 122 10.31 -17.83 9.01
N GLU A 123 9.44 -17.88 8.01
CA GLU A 123 9.77 -17.38 6.66
C GLU A 123 10.00 -15.86 6.65
N LEU A 124 9.21 -15.12 7.41
CA LEU A 124 9.33 -13.66 7.53
C LEU A 124 10.48 -13.22 8.44
N LYS A 125 11.18 -14.17 9.10
CA LYS A 125 12.19 -13.89 10.13
C LYS A 125 11.66 -12.90 11.18
N SER A 126 10.42 -13.12 11.61
CA SER A 126 9.77 -12.30 12.61
C SER A 126 10.08 -12.84 14.00
N ASP A 127 10.32 -11.91 14.92
CA ASP A 127 10.59 -12.16 16.34
C ASP A 127 9.29 -12.08 17.17
N LEU A 128 8.11 -12.00 16.54
CA LEU A 128 6.81 -11.78 17.19
C LEU A 128 6.55 -12.79 18.32
N MET A 129 6.84 -14.07 18.08
CA MET A 129 6.65 -15.13 19.09
C MET A 129 7.58 -14.95 20.28
N GLU A 130 8.81 -14.48 20.04
CA GLU A 130 9.80 -14.21 21.08
C GLU A 130 9.43 -12.96 21.87
N ASN A 131 9.07 -11.87 21.18
CA ASN A 131 8.59 -10.63 21.77
C ASN A 131 7.32 -10.85 22.62
N LEU A 132 6.44 -11.76 22.19
CA LEU A 132 5.27 -12.19 22.96
C LEU A 132 5.67 -12.91 24.26
N ASN A 133 6.63 -13.84 24.17
CA ASN A 133 7.12 -14.55 25.36
C ASN A 133 7.83 -13.60 26.34
N ILE A 134 8.61 -12.64 25.83
CA ILE A 134 9.21 -11.56 26.63
C ILE A 134 8.12 -10.73 27.29
N ARG A 135 7.04 -10.39 26.56
CA ARG A 135 5.91 -9.64 27.14
C ARG A 135 5.22 -10.42 28.27
N THR A 136 4.99 -11.71 28.10
CA THR A 136 4.44 -12.57 29.17
C THR A 136 5.36 -12.60 30.40
N PHE A 137 6.68 -12.68 30.19
CA PHE A 137 7.65 -12.58 31.30
C PHE A 137 7.59 -11.23 32.03
N ILE A 138 7.55 -10.12 31.29
CA ILE A 138 7.42 -8.78 31.86
C ILE A 138 6.15 -8.67 32.71
N MET A 139 5.03 -9.24 32.25
CA MET A 139 3.77 -9.23 33.00
C MET A 139 3.86 -9.95 34.34
N HIS A 140 4.42 -11.17 34.37
CA HIS A 140 4.62 -11.88 35.63
C HIS A 140 5.51 -11.09 36.60
N CYS A 141 6.56 -10.42 36.08
CA CYS A 141 7.40 -9.56 36.92
C CYS A 141 6.64 -8.34 37.47
N CYS A 142 5.81 -7.68 36.64
CA CYS A 142 4.97 -6.56 37.08
C CYS A 142 3.95 -6.98 38.15
N ASN A 143 3.43 -8.20 38.07
CA ASN A 143 2.51 -8.78 39.06
C ASN A 143 3.22 -9.29 40.33
N LYS A 144 4.56 -9.21 40.39
CA LYS A 144 5.41 -9.75 41.48
C LYS A 144 5.34 -11.29 41.61
N GLU A 145 4.93 -11.97 40.55
CA GLU A 145 4.87 -13.43 40.39
C GLU A 145 6.23 -13.95 39.88
N TYR A 146 7.29 -13.76 40.66
CA TYR A 146 8.66 -14.02 40.19
C TYR A 146 8.96 -15.50 39.96
N ASN A 147 8.33 -16.40 40.74
CA ASN A 147 8.54 -17.83 40.61
C ASN A 147 7.94 -18.35 39.29
N GLU A 148 6.74 -17.88 38.96
CA GLU A 148 6.01 -18.14 37.73
C GLU A 148 6.79 -17.59 36.54
N ALA A 149 7.33 -16.37 36.65
CA ALA A 149 8.16 -15.75 35.62
C ALA A 149 9.38 -16.63 35.28
N ILE A 150 10.10 -17.11 36.30
CA ILE A 150 11.29 -17.96 36.12
C ILE A 150 10.91 -19.33 35.54
N GLN A 151 9.81 -19.92 36.04
CA GLN A 151 9.31 -21.19 35.53
C GLN A 151 8.88 -21.08 34.05
N PHE A 152 8.25 -19.97 33.67
CA PHE A 152 7.82 -19.70 32.30
C PHE A 152 9.01 -19.66 31.33
N ILE A 153 10.08 -18.93 31.69
CA ILE A 153 11.30 -18.84 30.87
C ILE A 153 11.91 -20.21 30.67
N ARG A 154 12.06 -20.99 31.75
CA ARG A 154 12.63 -22.34 31.71
C ARG A 154 11.80 -23.28 30.84
N THR A 155 10.48 -23.20 30.95
CA THR A 155 9.55 -24.06 30.20
C THR A 155 9.56 -23.73 28.71
N LYS A 156 9.58 -22.45 28.34
CA LYS A 156 9.57 -22.01 26.94
C LYS A 156 10.96 -21.97 26.29
N GLN A 157 12.03 -22.24 27.06
CA GLN A 157 13.42 -22.23 26.60
C GLN A 157 13.80 -20.94 25.85
N ILE A 158 13.40 -19.79 26.39
CA ILE A 158 13.69 -18.49 25.75
C ILE A 158 15.21 -18.24 25.83
N PRO A 159 15.86 -17.81 24.72
CA PRO A 159 17.28 -17.50 24.73
C PRO A 159 17.63 -16.45 25.78
N VAL A 160 18.68 -16.71 26.56
CA VAL A 160 19.15 -15.80 27.62
C VAL A 160 19.52 -14.44 27.05
N GLY A 161 20.04 -14.39 25.82
CA GLY A 161 20.39 -13.13 25.14
C GLY A 161 19.22 -12.15 25.05
N SER A 162 18.05 -12.64 24.64
CA SER A 162 16.85 -11.83 24.41
C SER A 162 16.18 -11.38 25.72
N ILE A 163 16.36 -12.16 26.80
CA ILE A 163 15.77 -11.85 28.10
C ILE A 163 16.68 -11.01 28.99
N ARG A 164 17.99 -11.01 28.72
CA ARG A 164 19.01 -10.34 29.54
C ARG A 164 18.65 -8.89 29.85
N GLU A 165 18.10 -8.20 28.87
CA GLU A 165 17.71 -6.80 28.98
C GLU A 165 16.51 -6.54 29.89
N TRP A 166 15.80 -7.59 30.32
CA TRP A 166 14.58 -7.53 31.12
C TRP A 166 14.73 -8.17 32.50
N LEU A 167 15.83 -8.91 32.75
CA LEU A 167 16.10 -9.58 34.03
C LEU A 167 16.13 -8.62 35.23
N PHE A 168 16.43 -7.33 34.99
CA PHE A 168 16.41 -6.32 36.05
C PHE A 168 15.04 -6.17 36.72
N LEU A 169 13.94 -6.53 36.03
CA LEU A 169 12.57 -6.50 36.57
C LEU A 169 12.32 -7.54 37.67
N LEU A 170 13.21 -8.52 37.85
CA LEU A 170 13.15 -9.46 38.98
C LEU A 170 13.63 -8.83 40.30
N VAL A 171 14.36 -7.71 40.21
CA VAL A 171 15.01 -7.07 41.36
C VAL A 171 14.49 -5.65 41.59
N ARG A 172 14.14 -4.94 40.52
CA ARG A 172 13.70 -3.54 40.57
C ARG A 172 12.20 -3.40 40.37
N ASP A 173 11.62 -2.36 40.96
CA ASP A 173 10.21 -2.04 40.77
C ASP A 173 9.94 -1.64 39.30
N ALA A 174 8.98 -2.30 38.68
CA ALA A 174 8.57 -2.09 37.30
C ALA A 174 8.08 -0.66 37.05
N ASN A 175 7.53 0.01 38.07
CA ASN A 175 7.04 1.39 37.96
C ASN A 175 8.13 2.37 37.49
N SER A 176 9.38 2.14 37.89
CA SER A 176 10.52 2.98 37.51
C SER A 176 10.95 2.84 36.04
N HIS A 177 10.41 1.85 35.32
CA HIS A 177 10.81 1.49 33.95
C HIS A 177 9.62 1.35 33.00
N MET A 178 8.46 1.94 33.33
CA MET A 178 7.23 1.87 32.55
C MET A 178 7.38 2.36 31.11
N GLU A 179 8.23 3.37 30.86
CA GLU A 179 8.50 3.86 29.52
C GLU A 179 9.10 2.77 28.62
N LYS A 180 10.13 2.07 29.10
CA LYS A 180 10.75 0.94 28.36
C LYS A 180 9.75 -0.19 28.11
N ILE A 181 8.91 -0.50 29.11
CA ILE A 181 7.87 -1.53 29.02
C ILE A 181 6.82 -1.16 27.97
N ASN A 182 6.45 0.11 27.87
CA ASN A 182 5.49 0.62 26.90
C ASN A 182 6.05 0.67 25.47
N VAL A 183 7.34 1.00 25.31
CA VAL A 183 8.03 0.92 24.02
C VAL A 183 7.98 -0.52 23.48
N HIS A 184 8.33 -1.51 24.30
CA HIS A 184 8.25 -2.93 23.91
C HIS A 184 6.83 -3.37 23.53
N LEU A 185 5.81 -2.89 24.24
CA LEU A 185 4.41 -3.16 23.91
C LEU A 185 4.05 -2.60 22.53
N ASN A 186 4.45 -1.36 22.24
CA ASN A 186 4.18 -0.72 20.96
C ASN A 186 4.91 -1.44 19.81
N ASP A 187 6.14 -1.89 20.04
CA ASP A 187 6.89 -2.68 19.06
C ASP A 187 6.21 -4.02 18.75
N LEU A 188 5.72 -4.71 19.80
CA LEU A 188 4.94 -5.95 19.65
C LEU A 188 3.67 -5.72 18.81
N ILE A 189 2.92 -4.65 19.11
CA ILE A 189 1.71 -4.28 18.36
C ILE A 189 2.05 -3.98 16.90
N ASN A 190 3.10 -3.18 16.65
CA ASN A 190 3.51 -2.81 15.30
C ASN A 190 3.98 -4.01 14.48
N GLU A 191 4.70 -4.95 15.10
CA GLU A 191 5.09 -6.20 14.48
C GLU A 191 3.87 -7.07 14.13
N TYR A 192 2.93 -7.22 15.08
CA TYR A 192 1.66 -7.91 14.85
C TYR A 192 0.87 -7.30 13.67
N LYS A 193 0.68 -5.97 13.66
CA LYS A 193 0.01 -5.26 12.56
C LYS A 193 0.67 -5.54 11.22
N ARG A 194 2.00 -5.47 11.16
CA ARG A 194 2.79 -5.70 9.94
C ARG A 194 2.55 -7.10 9.37
N ILE A 195 2.57 -8.12 10.24
CA ILE A 195 2.36 -9.51 9.83
C ILE A 195 0.92 -9.73 9.42
N LEU A 196 -0.05 -9.20 10.16
CA LEU A 196 -1.45 -9.31 9.80
C LEU A 196 -1.75 -8.63 8.46
N CYS A 197 -1.20 -7.43 8.23
CA CYS A 197 -1.29 -6.76 6.94
C CYS A 197 -0.70 -7.61 5.83
N HIS A 198 0.47 -8.21 6.06
CA HIS A 198 1.10 -9.11 5.09
C HIS A 198 0.20 -10.33 4.78
N ILE A 199 -0.38 -10.96 5.81
CA ILE A 199 -1.29 -12.11 5.65
C ILE A 199 -2.53 -11.72 4.84
N LYS A 200 -3.08 -10.54 5.10
CA LYS A 200 -4.28 -10.02 4.43
C LYS A 200 -3.98 -9.40 3.06
N GLY A 201 -2.73 -9.45 2.59
CA GLY A 201 -2.33 -8.91 1.29
C GLY A 201 -2.35 -7.39 1.21
N LEU A 202 -2.36 -6.71 2.36
CA LEU A 202 -2.24 -5.25 2.43
C LEU A 202 -0.78 -4.85 2.16
N PRO A 203 -0.54 -3.96 1.17
CA PRO A 203 0.80 -3.54 0.85
C PRO A 203 1.40 -2.67 1.98
N PRO A 204 2.75 -2.68 2.15
CA PRO A 204 3.43 -1.82 3.11
C PRO A 204 3.35 -0.33 2.73
N GLN A 205 3.17 -0.03 1.43
CA GLN A 205 2.77 1.28 0.95
C GLN A 205 1.30 1.22 0.58
N THR A 206 0.49 2.10 1.14
CA THR A 206 -0.96 2.03 1.01
C THR A 206 -1.38 2.18 -0.45
N ARG A 207 -2.51 1.56 -0.80
CA ARG A 207 -3.08 1.72 -2.15
C ARG A 207 -3.33 3.17 -2.52
N LEU A 208 -3.70 4.02 -1.56
CA LEU A 208 -3.87 5.46 -1.80
C LEU A 208 -2.57 6.12 -2.23
N THR A 209 -1.46 5.85 -1.52
CA THR A 209 -0.15 6.41 -1.87
C THR A 209 0.27 5.97 -3.28
N ASN A 210 0.09 4.70 -3.62
CA ASN A 210 0.40 4.18 -4.94
C ASN A 210 -0.44 4.84 -6.04
N ARG A 211 -1.74 5.05 -5.80
CA ARG A 211 -2.64 5.75 -6.74
C ARG A 211 -2.22 7.20 -6.95
N ILE A 212 -1.87 7.92 -5.89
CA ILE A 212 -1.40 9.31 -5.96
C ILE A 212 -0.07 9.39 -6.75
N VAL A 213 0.90 8.54 -6.42
CA VAL A 213 2.19 8.50 -7.11
C VAL A 213 2.02 8.17 -8.59
N ALA A 214 1.19 7.18 -8.92
CA ALA A 214 0.87 6.83 -10.30
C ALA A 214 0.21 8.01 -11.05
N GLY A 215 -0.74 8.70 -10.41
CA GLY A 215 -1.36 9.91 -10.96
C GLY A 215 -0.36 11.05 -11.18
N ILE A 216 0.58 11.25 -10.26
CA ILE A 216 1.65 12.24 -10.46
C ILE A 216 2.51 11.83 -11.65
N ILE A 217 2.95 10.57 -11.76
CA ILE A 217 3.79 10.09 -12.86
C ILE A 217 3.11 10.32 -14.22
N THR A 218 1.79 10.07 -14.36
CA THR A 218 1.10 10.29 -15.64
C THR A 218 1.03 11.77 -16.04
N LEU A 219 1.03 12.67 -15.07
CA LEU A 219 0.98 14.13 -15.24
C LEU A 219 2.36 14.80 -15.27
N ASN A 220 3.41 14.13 -14.78
CA ASN A 220 4.73 14.72 -14.56
C ASN A 220 5.47 14.92 -15.90
N GLY A 221 5.46 16.16 -16.41
CA GLY A 221 6.22 16.55 -17.60
C GLY A 221 7.56 17.19 -17.25
N ILE A 222 8.51 17.13 -18.17
CA ILE A 222 9.83 17.78 -18.03
C ILE A 222 9.68 19.30 -17.81
N ASP A 223 8.70 19.92 -18.47
CA ASP A 223 8.43 21.35 -18.36
C ASP A 223 7.94 21.80 -16.97
N CYS A 224 7.37 20.89 -16.17
CA CYS A 224 6.88 21.19 -14.81
C CYS A 224 8.02 21.59 -13.85
N LEU A 225 9.28 21.20 -14.13
CA LEU A 225 10.46 21.57 -13.33
C LEU A 225 11.12 22.86 -13.80
N ASN A 226 10.99 23.21 -15.08
CA ASN A 226 11.73 24.30 -15.73
C ASN A 226 11.07 25.68 -15.61
N LYS A 227 10.33 25.94 -14.53
CA LYS A 227 9.64 27.21 -14.21
C LYS A 227 8.50 27.61 -15.17
N LYS A 228 8.19 26.85 -16.22
CA LYS A 228 6.95 26.99 -17.01
C LYS A 228 5.79 26.35 -16.27
N ARG A 229 5.45 26.94 -15.13
CA ARG A 229 4.37 26.47 -14.25
C ARG A 229 3.03 26.83 -14.88
N ALA A 230 2.15 25.85 -14.97
CA ALA A 230 0.75 26.09 -15.21
C ALA A 230 0.01 26.03 -13.87
N ASP A 231 -0.75 27.07 -13.53
CA ASP A 231 -1.46 27.18 -12.25
C ASP A 231 -2.48 26.04 -12.05
N GLU A 232 -3.00 25.49 -13.15
CA GLU A 232 -3.95 24.37 -13.16
C GLU A 232 -3.28 23.00 -13.13
N CYS A 233 -1.94 22.91 -13.19
CA CYS A 233 -1.24 21.64 -13.27
C CYS A 233 -0.99 21.07 -11.86
N PRO A 234 -1.56 19.90 -11.50
CA PRO A 234 -1.40 19.34 -10.15
C PRO A 234 0.06 19.06 -9.77
N THR A 235 0.92 18.73 -10.74
CA THR A 235 2.35 18.47 -10.49
C THR A 235 3.20 19.75 -10.35
N CYS A 236 2.65 20.91 -10.75
CA CYS A 236 3.30 22.21 -10.57
C CYS A 236 2.96 22.85 -9.21
N LEU A 237 2.06 22.26 -8.42
CA LEU A 237 1.71 22.74 -7.10
C LEU A 237 2.93 22.63 -6.15
N PRO A 238 3.25 23.67 -5.35
CA PRO A 238 4.47 23.70 -4.53
C PRO A 238 4.65 22.50 -3.60
N TRP A 239 3.54 22.01 -3.03
CA TRP A 239 3.54 20.88 -2.08
C TRP A 239 3.63 19.51 -2.77
N ILE A 240 3.34 19.40 -4.06
CA ILE A 240 3.53 18.18 -4.87
C ILE A 240 4.94 18.17 -5.51
N GLN A 241 5.50 19.34 -5.77
CA GLN A 241 6.72 19.50 -6.57
C GLN A 241 7.91 18.70 -6.00
N SER A 242 8.07 18.68 -4.67
CA SER A 242 9.15 17.94 -4.01
C SER A 242 9.07 16.42 -4.24
N LEU A 243 7.85 15.90 -4.37
CA LEU A 243 7.57 14.51 -4.71
C LEU A 243 7.72 14.28 -6.22
N ALA A 244 7.13 15.13 -7.06
CA ALA A 244 7.20 15.03 -8.51
C ALA A 244 8.64 15.08 -9.06
N ALA A 245 9.53 15.86 -8.45
CA ALA A 245 10.94 15.95 -8.84
C ALA A 245 11.72 14.62 -8.67
N LYS A 246 11.23 13.72 -7.82
CA LYS A 246 11.86 12.40 -7.56
C LYS A 246 11.25 11.29 -8.42
N LEU A 247 10.20 11.58 -9.18
CA LEU A 247 9.44 10.61 -9.95
C LEU A 247 9.81 10.66 -11.43
N PRO A 248 9.68 9.53 -12.15
CA PRO A 248 9.93 9.50 -13.59
C PRO A 248 8.96 10.44 -14.34
N TYR A 249 9.42 10.94 -15.47
CA TYR A 249 8.59 11.76 -16.36
C TYR A 249 7.67 10.89 -17.21
N SER A 250 6.45 11.38 -17.41
CA SER A 250 5.51 10.82 -18.38
C SER A 250 6.08 10.98 -19.78
N ARG A 251 6.28 9.87 -20.49
CA ARG A 251 6.45 9.88 -21.95
C ARG A 251 5.05 10.00 -22.57
N ARG A 252 4.42 11.16 -22.46
CA ARG A 252 3.16 11.37 -23.19
C ARG A 252 3.48 11.32 -24.68
N THR A 253 2.90 10.36 -25.39
CA THR A 253 2.93 10.28 -26.85
C THR A 253 1.97 11.28 -27.50
N ASN A 254 0.92 11.68 -26.78
CA ASN A 254 -0.11 12.57 -27.29
C ASN A 254 -0.15 13.87 -26.48
N THR A 255 0.14 14.99 -27.15
CA THR A 255 -0.12 16.35 -26.65
C THR A 255 -1.45 16.84 -27.20
N PHE A 256 -2.36 17.29 -26.34
CA PHE A 256 -3.57 18.00 -26.75
C PHE A 256 -3.35 19.51 -26.59
N LEU A 257 -3.79 20.28 -27.57
CA LEU A 257 -3.72 21.74 -27.51
C LEU A 257 -4.92 22.27 -26.74
N ARG A 258 -4.71 23.32 -25.95
CA ARG A 258 -5.79 24.06 -25.28
C ARG A 258 -5.80 25.50 -25.74
N CYS A 259 -6.99 26.04 -25.92
CA CYS A 259 -7.17 27.45 -26.25
C CYS A 259 -6.65 28.32 -25.11
N LYS A 260 -5.81 29.30 -25.42
CA LYS A 260 -5.32 30.23 -24.40
C LYS A 260 -6.41 31.13 -23.79
N GLY A 261 -7.51 31.34 -24.52
CA GLY A 261 -8.60 32.23 -24.13
C GLY A 261 -9.68 31.60 -23.26
N CYS A 262 -10.13 30.38 -23.61
CA CYS A 262 -11.18 29.67 -22.88
C CYS A 262 -10.73 28.38 -22.17
N GLY A 263 -9.51 27.90 -22.42
CA GLY A 263 -9.02 26.62 -21.89
C GLY A 263 -9.56 25.38 -22.60
N ASP A 264 -10.52 25.52 -23.52
CA ASP A 264 -11.10 24.40 -24.27
C ASP A 264 -10.06 23.63 -25.07
N GLU A 265 -10.28 22.33 -25.19
CA GLU A 265 -9.48 21.47 -26.06
C GLU A 265 -9.64 21.88 -27.53
N ILE A 266 -8.51 21.98 -28.21
CA ILE A 266 -8.41 22.22 -29.64
C ILE A 266 -8.24 20.85 -30.31
N ASN A 267 -9.17 20.55 -31.21
CA ASN A 267 -9.24 19.31 -31.99
C ASN A 267 -9.74 19.61 -33.41
N GLU A 268 -10.03 18.57 -34.19
CA GLU A 268 -10.52 18.70 -35.58
C GLU A 268 -11.80 19.54 -35.68
N SER A 269 -12.70 19.43 -34.70
CA SER A 269 -13.96 20.18 -34.61
C SER A 269 -13.80 21.59 -34.01
N ASN A 270 -12.64 21.90 -33.44
CA ASN A 270 -12.33 23.15 -32.77
C ASN A 270 -10.90 23.58 -33.12
N ARG A 271 -10.68 23.83 -34.42
CA ARG A 271 -9.34 23.93 -35.01
C ARG A 271 -8.47 25.04 -34.39
N PRO A 272 -7.14 24.88 -34.39
CA PRO A 272 -6.21 25.86 -33.85
C PRO A 272 -6.01 27.02 -34.83
N LEU A 273 -6.13 28.24 -34.28
CA LEU A 273 -5.85 29.49 -34.96
C LEU A 273 -4.74 30.23 -34.22
N VAL A 274 -3.75 30.75 -34.95
CA VAL A 274 -2.56 31.39 -34.39
C VAL A 274 -2.47 32.85 -34.86
N TYR A 275 -2.19 33.76 -33.94
CA TYR A 275 -1.85 35.15 -34.26
C TYR A 275 -0.33 35.29 -34.42
N GLU A 276 0.14 36.41 -35.00
CA GLU A 276 1.58 36.73 -35.12
C GLU A 276 2.35 36.65 -33.78
N THR A 277 1.65 36.83 -32.66
CA THR A 277 2.21 36.68 -31.31
C THR A 277 2.52 35.23 -30.92
N ARG A 278 2.26 34.26 -31.81
CA ARG A 278 2.44 32.81 -31.65
C ARG A 278 1.59 32.16 -30.55
N HIS A 279 0.57 32.86 -30.07
CA HIS A 279 -0.43 32.28 -29.18
C HIS A 279 -1.49 31.56 -30.00
N ILE A 280 -1.85 30.36 -29.55
CA ILE A 280 -2.85 29.50 -30.20
C ILE A 280 -4.19 29.67 -29.48
N TYR A 281 -5.23 29.93 -30.26
CA TYR A 281 -6.62 30.04 -29.83
C TYR A 281 -7.49 29.05 -30.59
N SER A 282 -8.64 28.70 -30.03
CA SER A 282 -9.60 27.86 -30.71
C SER A 282 -10.51 28.70 -31.60
N GLU A 283 -10.97 28.12 -32.71
CA GLU A 283 -11.95 28.80 -33.57
C GLU A 283 -13.23 29.19 -32.83
N LYS A 284 -13.74 28.33 -31.93
CA LYS A 284 -14.92 28.65 -31.12
C LYS A 284 -14.72 29.91 -30.29
N TYR A 285 -13.59 30.01 -29.58
CA TYR A 285 -13.28 31.18 -28.75
C TYR A 285 -13.18 32.46 -29.59
N LEU A 286 -12.49 32.41 -30.74
CA LEU A 286 -12.32 33.59 -31.58
C LEU A 286 -13.63 34.07 -32.21
N LYS A 287 -14.56 33.16 -32.53
CA LYS A 287 -15.90 33.53 -32.98
C LYS A 287 -16.65 34.32 -31.90
N THR A 288 -16.53 33.92 -30.63
CA THR A 288 -17.16 34.65 -29.51
C THR A 288 -16.55 36.03 -29.29
N CYS A 289 -15.25 36.18 -29.53
CA CYS A 289 -14.53 37.45 -29.37
C CYS A 289 -14.46 38.30 -30.65
N GLY A 290 -15.16 37.92 -31.73
CA GLY A 290 -15.12 38.66 -33.00
C GLY A 290 -13.73 38.74 -33.64
N TYR A 291 -12.86 37.74 -33.40
CA TYR A 291 -11.46 37.69 -33.85
C TYR A 291 -10.56 38.82 -33.32
N VAL A 292 -10.97 39.51 -32.26
CA VAL A 292 -10.14 40.49 -31.56
C VAL A 292 -9.81 39.97 -30.17
N VAL A 293 -8.52 39.76 -29.87
CA VAL A 293 -8.08 39.21 -28.58
C VAL A 293 -7.30 40.26 -27.80
N TYR A 294 -7.68 40.46 -26.54
CA TYR A 294 -6.92 41.29 -25.60
C TYR A 294 -5.87 40.46 -24.86
N CYS A 295 -4.61 40.89 -24.90
CA CYS A 295 -3.53 40.26 -24.15
C CYS A 295 -3.33 40.96 -22.80
N ALA A 296 -3.73 40.32 -21.70
CA ALA A 296 -3.58 40.88 -20.35
C ALA A 296 -2.12 41.18 -19.95
N ALA A 297 -1.15 40.40 -20.45
CA ALA A 297 0.26 40.60 -20.14
C ALA A 297 0.88 41.80 -20.87
N THR A 298 0.47 42.07 -22.12
CA THR A 298 1.04 43.17 -22.93
C THR A 298 0.12 44.40 -23.01
N LYS A 299 -1.12 44.29 -22.51
CA LYS A 299 -2.18 45.32 -22.57
C LYS A 299 -2.49 45.80 -24.00
N LYS A 300 -2.30 44.94 -25.00
CA LYS A 300 -2.56 45.22 -26.42
C LYS A 300 -3.67 44.35 -26.98
N TYR A 301 -4.41 44.91 -27.93
CA TYR A 301 -5.37 44.17 -28.75
C TYR A 301 -4.65 43.57 -29.96
N CYS A 302 -5.03 42.35 -30.30
CA CYS A 302 -4.64 41.68 -31.53
C CYS A 302 -5.88 41.57 -32.40
N ASP A 303 -5.96 42.41 -33.42
CA ASP A 303 -7.08 42.58 -34.36
C ASP A 303 -6.77 42.02 -35.76
N LYS A 304 -5.50 41.65 -36.00
CA LYS A 304 -5.06 41.02 -37.24
C LYS A 304 -5.72 39.66 -37.47
N LYS A 305 -5.94 39.30 -38.73
CA LYS A 305 -6.54 38.01 -39.08
C LYS A 305 -5.64 36.85 -38.62
N PRO A 306 -6.15 35.89 -37.81
CA PRO A 306 -5.37 34.74 -37.38
C PRO A 306 -5.26 33.69 -38.50
N GLU A 307 -4.17 32.94 -38.50
CA GLU A 307 -3.89 31.88 -39.47
C GLU A 307 -4.25 30.50 -38.91
N ILE A 308 -4.56 29.55 -39.78
CA ILE A 308 -4.79 28.16 -39.39
C ILE A 308 -3.45 27.50 -39.12
N CYS A 309 -3.30 26.89 -37.94
CA CYS A 309 -2.12 26.12 -37.60
C CYS A 309 -2.36 24.65 -37.96
N PHE A 310 -1.48 24.06 -38.78
CA PHE A 310 -1.49 22.62 -39.05
C PHE A 310 -0.40 21.96 -38.21
N PHE A 311 -0.78 20.96 -37.43
CA PHE A 311 0.15 20.10 -36.70
C PHE A 311 0.34 18.83 -37.53
N LEU A 312 1.58 18.59 -37.98
CA LEU A 312 2.01 17.33 -38.57
C LEU A 312 2.43 16.36 -37.46
#